data_AF-A0A1L3NL95-F1
#
_entry.id   AF-A0A1L3NL95-F1
#
_cell.length_a   1.000
_cell.length_b   1.000
_cell.length_c   1.000
_cell.angle_alpha   90.00
_cell.angle_beta   90.00
_cell.angle_gamma   90.00
#
_symmetry.space_group_name_H-M   'P 1'
#
loop_
_entity.id
_entity.type
_entity.pdbx_description
1 polymer ?
#
loop_
_entity_poly.entity_id
_entity_poly.type
_entity_poly.pdbx_seq_one_letter_code
_entity_poly.pdbx_strand_id
1 'polypeptide(L)'
;MKILHSERSDNLKNNIWKATVIKGAENLFEQLCEKNNIKYRPYPKPFECIYEVECEKEKLLEIGYCILKYTKKEIIQKPIEALFNKI
;
A
#
# COMPACT_ATOMS: atom_id res chain seq x y z
N MET A 1 -25.49 -5.62 -24.25
CA MET A 1 -25.08 -5.03 -22.95
C MET A 1 -23.70 -4.45 -23.10
N LYS A 2 -23.56 -3.11 -23.04
CA LYS A 2 -22.25 -2.47 -23.00
C LYS A 2 -21.77 -2.53 -21.55
N ILE A 3 -20.87 -3.46 -21.25
CA ILE A 3 -20.07 -3.35 -20.03
C ILE A 3 -19.11 -2.20 -20.32
N LEU A 4 -19.42 -1.03 -19.76
CA LEU A 4 -18.46 0.06 -19.69
C LEU A 4 -17.30 -0.49 -18.86
N HIS A 5 -16.22 -0.88 -19.53
CA HIS A 5 -14.91 -0.91 -18.90
C HIS A 5 -14.72 0.49 -18.31
N SER A 6 -14.85 0.58 -16.99
CA SER A 6 -14.59 1.79 -16.25
C SER A 6 -13.08 2.02 -16.33
N GLU A 7 -12.65 2.61 -17.43
CA GLU A 7 -11.44 3.41 -17.55
C GLU A 7 -11.54 4.55 -16.53
N ARG A 8 -11.30 4.24 -15.26
CA ARG A 8 -11.09 5.23 -14.20
C ARG A 8 -9.84 4.87 -13.43
N SER A 9 -8.77 5.52 -13.89
CA SER A 9 -7.65 6.02 -13.11
C SER A 9 -6.33 5.24 -13.19
N ASP A 10 -5.82 5.08 -14.41
CA ASP A 10 -4.41 4.81 -14.73
C ASP A 10 -3.45 5.96 -14.31
N ASN A 11 -3.61 6.59 -13.15
CA ASN A 11 -2.74 7.72 -12.76
C ASN A 11 -2.42 7.90 -11.28
N LEU A 12 -2.81 6.98 -10.37
CA LEU A 12 -2.03 6.89 -9.12
C LEU A 12 -0.81 6.02 -9.43
N LYS A 13 0.34 6.66 -9.62
CA LYS A 13 1.63 6.00 -9.33
C LYS A 13 1.46 5.38 -7.94
N ASN A 14 1.26 4.07 -7.89
CA ASN A 14 0.90 3.36 -6.67
C ASN A 14 1.99 3.57 -5.62
N ASN A 15 1.85 4.60 -4.78
CA ASN A 15 2.73 4.87 -3.65
C ASN A 15 2.29 3.96 -2.50
N ILE A 16 2.43 2.67 -2.76
CA ILE A 16 2.19 1.63 -1.78
C ILE A 16 3.49 1.42 -1.02
N TRP A 17 3.41 1.46 0.30
CA TRP A 17 4.52 1.32 1.22
C TRP A 17 4.25 0.13 2.13
N LYS A 18 5.30 -0.63 2.41
CA LYS A 18 5.31 -1.56 3.53
C LYS A 18 5.86 -0.81 4.73
N ALA A 19 5.03 -0.53 5.73
CA ALA A 19 5.40 0.09 6.99
C ALA A 19 5.53 -0.96 8.09
N THR A 20 6.64 -0.93 8.83
CA THR A 20 6.86 -1.67 10.06
C THR A 20 6.65 -0.69 11.20
N VAL A 21 5.59 -0.91 11.99
CA VAL A 21 5.17 -0.09 13.10
C VAL A 21 5.90 -0.55 14.37
N ILE A 22 6.18 0.39 15.27
CA ILE A 22 6.76 0.07 16.58
C ILE A 22 5.76 -0.79 17.37
N LYS A 23 6.22 -1.91 17.92
CA LYS A 23 5.38 -2.81 18.72
C LYS A 23 4.73 -2.06 19.88
N GLY A 24 3.41 -2.19 20.03
CA GLY A 24 2.60 -1.47 21.01
C GLY A 24 2.06 -0.11 20.53
N ALA A 25 2.49 0.37 19.35
CA ALA A 25 2.01 1.62 18.75
C ALA A 25 1.01 1.41 17.59
N GLU A 26 0.55 0.17 17.36
CA GLU A 26 -0.33 -0.21 16.26
C GLU A 26 -1.65 0.57 16.28
N ASN A 27 -2.31 0.64 17.44
CA ASN A 27 -3.56 1.38 17.58
C ASN A 27 -3.37 2.88 17.29
N LEU A 28 -2.27 3.46 17.78
CA LEU A 28 -1.94 4.85 17.49
C LEU A 28 -1.67 5.07 15.99
N PHE A 29 -0.93 4.16 15.35
CA PHE A 29 -0.70 4.19 13.91
C PHE A 29 -2.02 4.16 13.13
N GLU A 30 -2.93 3.25 13.46
CA GLU A 30 -4.23 3.10 12.80
C GLU A 30 -5.08 4.38 12.95
N GLN A 31 -5.17 4.95 14.16
CA GLN A 31 -5.86 6.22 14.41
C GLN A 31 -5.27 7.39 13.59
N LEU A 32 -3.95 7.44 13.44
CA LEU A 32 -3.29 8.47 12.63
C LEU A 32 -3.54 8.26 11.14
N CYS A 33 -3.58 7.02 10.67
CA CYS A 33 -3.94 6.73 9.30
C CYS A 33 -5.37 7.18 9.01
N GLU A 34 -6.32 6.86 9.88
CA GLU A 34 -7.72 7.30 9.76
C GLU A 34 -7.83 8.83 9.76
N LYS A 35 -7.18 9.50 10.72
CA LYS A 35 -7.18 10.97 10.84
C LYS A 35 -6.63 11.68 9.58
N ASN A 36 -5.62 11.10 8.95
CA ASN A 36 -4.96 11.68 7.77
C ASN A 36 -5.50 11.16 6.43
N ASN A 37 -6.60 10.38 6.46
CA ASN A 37 -7.18 9.73 5.28
C ASN A 37 -6.16 8.89 4.50
N ILE A 38 -5.33 8.15 5.23
CA ILE A 38 -4.33 7.23 4.68
C ILE A 38 -4.95 5.84 4.67
N LYS A 39 -5.01 5.21 3.50
CA LYS A 39 -5.46 3.82 3.39
C LYS A 39 -4.37 2.90 3.93
N TYR A 40 -4.76 1.94 4.75
CA TYR A 40 -3.86 0.92 5.28
C TYR A 40 -4.50 -0.46 5.30
N ARG A 41 -3.68 -1.50 5.32
CA ARG A 41 -4.09 -2.88 5.51
C ARG A 41 -3.01 -3.64 6.30
N PRO A 42 -3.37 -4.41 7.35
CA PRO A 42 -2.39 -5.26 8.02
C PRO A 42 -1.83 -6.32 7.08
N TYR A 43 -0.54 -6.64 7.21
CA TYR A 43 0.03 -7.78 6.51
C TYR A 43 -0.54 -9.09 7.08
N PRO A 44 -0.66 -10.15 6.26
CA PRO A 44 -1.08 -11.45 6.74
C PRO A 44 -0.08 -12.00 7.77
N LYS A 45 -0.59 -12.81 8.71
CA LYS A 45 0.23 -13.53 9.69
C LYS A 45 1.35 -14.33 9.00
N PRO A 46 2.53 -14.49 9.62
CA PRO A 46 2.88 -14.15 11.01
C PRO A 46 3.44 -12.73 11.23
N PHE A 47 3.31 -11.84 10.23
CA PHE A 47 3.95 -10.53 10.27
C PHE A 47 3.14 -9.53 11.11
N GLU A 48 3.31 -9.60 12.42
CA GLU A 48 2.78 -8.61 13.37
C GLU A 48 3.45 -7.25 13.18
N CYS A 49 2.71 -6.17 13.46
CA CYS A 49 3.19 -4.78 13.35
C CYS A 49 3.57 -4.34 11.92
N ILE A 50 3.23 -5.09 10.88
CA ILE A 50 3.52 -4.71 9.49
C ILE A 50 2.22 -4.35 8.76
N TYR A 51 2.23 -3.23 8.06
CA TYR A 51 1.09 -2.70 7.32
C TYR A 51 1.49 -2.35 5.89
N GLU A 52 0.56 -2.56 4.96
CA GLU A 52 0.58 -1.97 3.64
C GLU A 52 -0.16 -0.63 3.71
N VAL A 53 0.45 0.42 3.15
CA VAL A 53 -0.04 1.80 3.26
C VAL A 53 -0.04 2.44 1.88
N GLU A 54 -1.16 3.01 1.45
CA GLU A 54 -1.28 3.69 0.16
C GLU A 54 -1.39 5.20 0.40
N CYS A 55 -0.26 5.90 0.28
CA CYS A 55 -0.17 7.35 0.44
C CYS A 55 1.10 7.93 -0.17
N GLU A 56 1.16 9.25 -0.33
CA GLU A 56 2.41 9.96 -0.62
C GLU A 56 3.42 9.80 0.51
N LYS A 57 4.71 9.96 0.20
CA LYS A 57 5.80 9.73 1.18
C LYS A 57 5.71 10.75 2.32
N GLU A 58 5.32 11.97 2.00
CA GLU A 58 5.20 13.12 2.90
C GLU A 58 4.19 12.82 4.01
N LYS A 59 3.03 12.28 3.67
CA LYS A 59 2.02 11.83 4.64
C LYS A 59 2.53 10.71 5.55
N LEU A 60 3.39 9.84 5.03
CA LEU A 60 4.00 8.77 5.83
C LEU A 60 5.03 9.33 6.82
N LEU A 61 5.71 10.43 6.48
CA LEU A 61 6.63 11.13 7.37
C LEU A 61 5.90 11.83 8.51
N GLU A 62 4.71 12.40 8.27
CA GLU A 62 3.88 13.04 9.30
C GLU A 62 3.49 12.07 10.42
N ILE A 63 3.29 10.79 10.08
CA ILE A 63 2.99 9.73 11.04
C ILE A 63 4.23 8.86 11.36
N GLY A 64 5.41 9.29 10.93
CA GLY A 64 6.64 8.49 10.97
C GLY A 64 7.12 8.13 12.38
N TYR A 65 6.66 8.83 13.41
CA TYR A 65 7.08 8.59 14.80
C TYR A 65 6.57 7.26 15.38
N CYS A 66 5.54 6.65 14.81
CA CYS A 66 5.12 5.29 15.16
C CYS A 66 5.67 4.22 14.19
N ILE A 67 6.44 4.63 13.17
CA ILE A 67 6.97 3.75 12.13
C ILE A 67 8.47 3.51 12.36
N LEU A 68 8.85 2.25 12.58
CA LEU A 68 10.24 1.82 12.70
C LEU A 68 10.95 1.86 11.33
N LYS A 69 10.27 1.42 10.28
CA LYS A 69 10.81 1.30 8.92
C LYS A 69 9.70 1.35 7.89
N TYR A 70 9.93 1.97 6.74
CA TYR A 70 9.05 1.82 5.58
C TYR A 70 9.83 1.59 4.29
N THR A 71 9.27 0.81 3.38
CA THR A 71 9.86 0.51 2.05
C THR A 71 8.81 0.64 0.97
N LYS A 72 9.14 1.30 -0.15
CA LYS A 72 8.24 1.39 -1.30
C LYS A 72 8.04 0.01 -1.89
N LYS A 73 6.79 -0.38 -2.12
CA LYS A 73 6.44 -1.62 -2.79
C LYS A 73 6.47 -1.37 -4.29
N GLU A 74 7.46 -1.94 -4.98
CA GLU A 74 7.46 -1.96 -6.44
C GLU A 74 6.41 -2.96 -6.91
N ILE A 75 5.37 -2.47 -7.57
CA ILE A 75 4.41 -3.34 -8.24
C ILE A 75 5.05 -3.75 -9.55
N ILE A 76 5.64 -4.94 -9.57
CA ILE A 76 6.08 -5.56 -10.81
C ILE A 76 4.82 -5.94 -11.59
N GLN A 77 4.38 -5.08 -12.51
CA GLN A 77 3.48 -5.49 -13.58
C GLN A 77 4.25 -6.49 -14.45
N LYS A 78 4.00 -7.79 -14.26
CA LYS A 78 4.45 -8.79 -15.22
C LYS A 78 3.69 -8.53 -16.53
N PRO A 79 4.36 -8.23 -17.66
CA PRO A 79 3.67 -8.14 -18.93
C PRO A 79 3.08 -9.52 -19.26
N ILE A 80 1.80 -9.56 -19.63
CA ILE A 80 1.03 -10.77 -19.97
C ILE A 80 1.47 -11.35 -21.35
N GLU A 81 2.54 -10.87 -21.96
CA GLU A 81 2.89 -11.17 -23.35
C GLU A 81 3.64 -12.50 -23.61
N ALA A 82 3.84 -13.36 -22.59
CA ALA A 82 4.63 -14.59 -22.76
C ALA A 82 3.81 -15.91 -22.72
N LEU A 83 2.48 -15.88 -22.74
CA LEU A 83 1.65 -17.11 -22.64
C LEU A 83 0.83 -17.45 -23.90
N PHE A 84 0.79 -16.60 -24.93
CA PHE A 84 -0.06 -16.83 -26.11
C PHE A 84 0.68 -16.99 -27.46
N ASN A 85 2.01 -17.20 -27.47
CA ASN A 85 2.76 -17.47 -28.71
C ASN A 85 3.40 -18.87 -28.75
N LYS A 86 2.62 -19.89 -28.40
CA LYS A 86 2.89 -21.30 -28.76
C LYS A 86 1.57 -22.04 -29.00
N ILE A 87 0.85 -21.66 -30.05
CA ILE A 87 -0.09 -22.55 -30.75
C ILE A 87 0.12 -22.34 -32.24
#